data_AF-A0A1W1E8X1-F1
#
_entry.id   AF-A0A1W1E8X1-F1
#
_cell.length_a   1.000
_cell.length_b   1.000
_cell.length_c   1.000
_cell.angle_alpha   90.00
_cell.angle_beta   90.00
_cell.angle_gamma   90.00
#
_symmetry.space_group_name_H-M   'P 1'
#
loop_
_entity.id
_entity.type
_entity.pdbx_description
1 polymer ?
#
loop_
_entity_poly.entity_id
_entity_poly.type
_entity_poly.pdbx_seq_one_letter_code
_entity_poly.pdbx_strand_id
1 'polypeptide(L)'
;MTFVIIKTIHLFAAFIYGGFLITDNLFLTKIKRTFNEEEHAKIRESFMKYVRKVVPPSLLVAVATGLYLISQVYGPISDEGLTWFQTLLGLKAFLGIWLGLRGGLQVYFGIQPFVFKSHLLPFAFVLTIIFLSQFMYLPL
;
A
#
# COMPACT_ATOMS: atom_id res chain seq x y z
N MET A 1 18.49 -17.09 -3.66
CA MET A 1 18.17 -16.26 -4.86
C MET A 1 16.69 -15.89 -4.92
N THR A 2 15.76 -16.86 -4.80
CA THR A 2 14.30 -16.64 -4.84
C THR A 2 13.80 -15.56 -3.89
N PHE A 3 14.22 -15.59 -2.63
CA PHE A 3 13.84 -14.56 -1.64
C PHE A 3 14.22 -13.13 -2.09
N VAL A 4 15.44 -12.95 -2.60
CA VAL A 4 15.92 -11.63 -3.05
C VAL A 4 15.11 -11.14 -4.25
N ILE A 5 14.84 -12.01 -5.22
CA ILE A 5 14.02 -11.68 -6.39
C ILE A 5 12.62 -11.25 -5.96
N ILE A 6 11.95 -12.04 -5.11
CA ILE A 6 10.59 -11.74 -4.65
C ILE A 6 10.58 -10.46 -3.79
N LYS A 7 11.59 -10.24 -2.95
CA LYS A 7 11.74 -9.00 -2.19
C LYS A 7 11.89 -7.78 -3.10
N THR A 8 12.66 -7.89 -4.17
CA THR A 8 12.81 -6.81 -5.16
C THR A 8 11.48 -6.52 -5.88
N ILE A 9 10.76 -7.56 -6.30
CA ILE A 9 9.42 -7.41 -6.92
C ILE A 9 8.45 -6.75 -5.93
N HIS A 10 8.42 -7.21 -4.68
CA HIS A 10 7.60 -6.65 -3.62
C HIS A 10 7.86 -5.14 -3.44
N LEU A 11 9.14 -4.77 -3.33
CA LEU A 11 9.53 -3.38 -3.12
C LEU A 11 9.15 -2.50 -4.31
N PHE A 12 9.40 -2.97 -5.54
CA PHE A 12 9.01 -2.25 -6.76
C PHE A 12 7.49 -2.03 -6.83
N ALA A 13 6.71 -3.07 -6.54
CA ALA A 13 5.25 -3.00 -6.52
C ALA A 13 4.72 -2.05 -5.43
N ALA A 14 5.32 -2.09 -4.24
CA ALA A 14 5.01 -1.16 -3.15
C ALA A 14 5.36 0.29 -3.51
N PHE A 15 6.47 0.54 -4.21
CA PHE A 15 6.84 1.88 -4.67
C PHE A 15 5.88 2.46 -5.71
N ILE A 16 5.36 1.65 -6.63
CA ILE A 16 4.33 2.10 -7.57
C ILE A 16 3.10 2.61 -6.80
N TYR A 17 2.63 1.82 -5.83
CA TYR A 17 1.46 2.18 -5.03
C TYR A 17 1.71 3.42 -4.15
N GLY A 18 2.81 3.42 -3.39
CA GLY A 18 3.19 4.53 -2.52
C GLY A 18 3.45 5.82 -3.30
N GLY A 19 4.14 5.72 -4.44
CA GLY A 19 4.43 6.85 -5.33
C GLY A 19 3.15 7.48 -5.90
N PHE A 20 2.17 6.67 -6.28
CA PHE A 20 0.84 7.18 -6.64
C PHE A 20 0.19 7.94 -5.49
N LEU A 21 0.17 7.38 -4.27
CA LEU A 21 -0.47 8.03 -3.12
C LEU A 21 0.21 9.35 -2.74
N ILE A 22 1.54 9.41 -2.84
CA ILE A 22 2.30 10.65 -2.65
C ILE A 22 1.90 11.67 -3.72
N THR A 23 1.89 11.26 -4.99
CA THR A 23 1.54 12.13 -6.13
C THR A 23 0.12 12.69 -5.97
N ASP A 24 -0.83 11.83 -5.62
CA ASP A 24 -2.22 12.24 -5.48
C ASP A 24 -2.43 13.19 -4.30
N ASN A 25 -1.95 12.82 -3.11
CA ASN A 25 -2.21 13.58 -1.89
C ASN A 25 -1.36 14.86 -1.79
N LEU A 26 -0.12 14.88 -2.26
CA LEU A 26 0.76 16.04 -2.11
C LEU A 26 0.68 17.02 -3.28
N PHE A 27 0.36 16.53 -4.49
CA PHE A 27 0.38 17.34 -5.71
C PHE A 27 -1.01 17.47 -6.34
N LEU A 28 -1.62 16.36 -6.81
CA LEU A 28 -2.85 16.44 -7.62
C LEU A 28 -4.02 17.08 -6.87
N THR A 29 -4.19 16.78 -5.59
CA THR A 29 -5.25 17.41 -4.77
C THR A 29 -5.07 18.93 -4.60
N LYS A 30 -3.86 19.46 -4.81
CA LYS A 30 -3.54 20.89 -4.69
C LYS A 30 -3.62 21.63 -6.03
N ILE A 31 -3.55 20.92 -7.15
CA ILE A 31 -3.63 21.48 -8.51
C ILE A 31 -4.97 22.21 -8.76
N LYS A 32 -6.04 21.82 -8.06
CA LYS A 32 -7.33 22.54 -8.08
C LYS A 32 -7.26 24.03 -7.71
N ARG A 33 -6.15 24.47 -7.08
CA ARG A 33 -5.93 25.89 -6.75
C ARG A 33 -5.53 26.73 -7.96
N THR A 34 -5.15 26.10 -9.07
CA THR A 34 -4.62 26.77 -10.26
C THR A 34 -5.57 26.70 -11.45
N PHE A 35 -6.42 25.67 -11.52
CA PHE A 35 -7.32 25.42 -12.64
C PHE A 35 -8.78 25.56 -12.22
N ASN A 36 -9.67 25.84 -13.18
CA ASN A 36 -11.11 25.76 -12.92
C ASN A 36 -11.57 24.30 -12.74
N GLU A 37 -12.80 24.10 -12.25
CA GLU A 37 -13.32 22.76 -11.92
C GLU A 37 -13.35 21.81 -13.12
N GLU A 38 -13.68 22.30 -14.32
CA GLU A 38 -13.78 21.48 -15.54
C GLU A 38 -12.40 20.99 -16.01
N GLU A 39 -11.43 21.90 -16.05
CA GLU A 39 -10.04 21.59 -16.38
C GLU A 39 -9.43 20.61 -15.37
N HIS A 40 -9.68 20.85 -14.08
CA HIS A 40 -9.21 19.98 -13.01
C HIS A 40 -9.80 18.57 -13.13
N ALA A 41 -11.10 18.45 -13.43
CA ALA A 41 -11.74 17.15 -13.65
C ALA A 41 -11.13 16.40 -14.85
N LYS A 42 -10.88 17.09 -15.96
CA LYS A 42 -10.27 16.51 -17.17
C LYS A 42 -8.84 16.03 -16.91
N ILE A 43 -8.03 16.83 -16.23
CA ILE A 43 -6.67 16.45 -15.82
C ILE A 43 -6.72 15.22 -14.92
N ARG A 44 -7.58 15.24 -13.90
CA ARG A 44 -7.68 14.16 -12.92
C ARG A 44 -8.14 12.85 -13.57
N GLU A 45 -9.12 12.88 -14.45
CA GLU A 45 -9.57 11.67 -15.14
C GLU A 45 -8.51 11.13 -16.12
N SER A 46 -7.79 12.02 -16.83
CA SER A 46 -6.69 11.61 -17.70
C SER A 46 -5.62 10.83 -16.92
N PHE A 47 -5.28 11.29 -15.72
CA PHE A 47 -4.32 10.63 -14.84
C PHE A 47 -4.88 9.32 -14.27
N MET A 48 -6.11 9.37 -13.73
CA MET A 48 -6.75 8.22 -13.09
C MET A 48 -6.96 7.05 -14.06
N LYS A 49 -7.17 7.32 -15.35
CA LYS A 49 -7.26 6.28 -16.39
C LYS A 49 -6.03 5.38 -16.45
N TYR A 50 -4.82 5.93 -16.29
CA TYR A 50 -3.59 5.16 -16.28
C TYR A 50 -3.33 4.54 -14.91
N VAL A 51 -3.59 5.27 -13.83
CA VAL A 51 -3.48 4.78 -12.45
C VAL A 51 -4.27 3.49 -12.25
N ARG A 52 -5.55 3.46 -12.68
CA ARG A 52 -6.42 2.29 -12.52
C ARG A 52 -5.90 1.03 -13.22
N LYS A 53 -5.00 1.17 -14.21
CA LYS A 53 -4.39 0.04 -14.93
C LYS A 53 -3.11 -0.48 -14.29
N VAL A 54 -2.43 0.34 -13.49
CA VAL A 54 -1.09 0.03 -12.98
C VAL A 54 -1.12 -0.18 -11.46
N VAL A 55 -1.73 0.75 -10.73
CA VAL A 55 -1.69 0.78 -9.27
C VAL A 55 -2.40 -0.41 -8.61
N PRO A 56 -3.63 -0.81 -9.02
CA PRO A 56 -4.32 -1.95 -8.40
C PRO A 56 -3.61 -3.29 -8.64
N PRO A 57 -3.17 -3.63 -9.86
CA PRO A 57 -2.34 -4.82 -10.07
C PRO A 57 -1.05 -4.80 -9.24
N SER A 58 -0.33 -3.67 -9.19
CA SER A 58 0.88 -3.54 -8.36
C SER A 58 0.58 -3.77 -6.89
N LEU A 59 -0.53 -3.26 -6.38
CA LEU A 59 -0.92 -3.47 -4.99
C LEU A 59 -1.22 -4.96 -4.69
N LEU A 60 -1.90 -5.66 -5.59
CA LEU A 60 -2.11 -7.10 -5.47
C LEU A 60 -0.80 -7.89 -5.48
N VAL A 61 0.13 -7.53 -6.37
CA VAL A 61 1.48 -8.11 -6.41
C VAL A 61 2.22 -7.85 -5.11
N ALA A 62 2.14 -6.63 -4.56
CA ALA A 62 2.75 -6.29 -3.28
C ALA A 62 2.19 -7.14 -2.14
N VAL A 63 0.87 -7.37 -2.10
CA VAL A 63 0.26 -8.23 -1.07
C VAL A 63 0.69 -9.69 -1.23
N ALA A 64 0.58 -10.27 -2.43
CA ALA A 64 0.96 -11.66 -2.66
C ALA A 64 2.44 -11.93 -2.34
N THR A 65 3.34 -11.06 -2.83
CA THR A 65 4.77 -11.17 -2.52
C THR A 65 5.08 -10.87 -1.06
N GLY A 66 4.33 -9.97 -0.42
CA GLY A 66 4.46 -9.68 1.01
C GLY A 66 4.09 -10.88 1.89
N LEU A 67 2.98 -11.55 1.58
CA LEU A 67 2.57 -12.79 2.24
C LEU A 67 3.61 -13.90 2.10
N TYR A 68 4.18 -14.05 0.90
CA TYR A 68 5.31 -14.97 0.71
C TYR A 68 6.50 -14.58 1.58
N LEU A 69 6.94 -13.32 1.58
CA LEU A 69 8.09 -12.90 2.38
C LEU A 69 7.87 -13.13 3.87
N ILE A 70 6.65 -12.86 4.36
CA ILE A 70 6.25 -13.14 5.74
C ILE A 70 6.41 -14.63 6.05
N SER A 71 5.94 -15.53 5.18
CA SER A 71 6.07 -16.97 5.42
C SER A 71 7.53 -17.45 5.52
N GLN A 72 8.47 -16.70 4.95
CA GLN A 72 9.91 -17.00 5.04
C GLN A 72 10.58 -16.44 6.30
N VAL A 73 10.03 -15.39 6.93
CA VAL A 73 10.72 -14.65 8.02
C VAL A 73 9.96 -14.60 9.34
N TYR A 74 8.69 -15.01 9.38
CA TYR A 74 7.86 -14.88 10.59
C TYR A 74 8.35 -15.76 11.75
N GLY A 75 8.84 -16.96 11.45
CA GLY A 75 9.33 -17.92 12.45
C GLY A 75 8.22 -18.53 13.31
N PRO A 76 8.57 -19.45 14.23
CA PRO A 76 7.61 -20.05 15.16
C PRO A 76 7.16 -19.05 16.23
N ILE A 77 5.96 -19.25 16.75
CA ILE A 77 5.44 -18.53 17.93
C ILE A 77 5.84 -19.34 19.16
N SER A 78 6.50 -18.72 20.13
CA SER A 78 6.88 -19.37 21.39
C SER A 78 5.71 -19.40 22.37
N ASP A 79 5.85 -20.18 23.45
CA ASP A 79 4.86 -20.25 24.52
C ASP A 79 4.67 -18.90 25.25
N GLU A 80 5.65 -18.01 25.17
CA GLU A 80 5.62 -16.64 25.72
C GLU A 80 4.88 -15.65 24.81
N GLY A 81 4.49 -16.07 23.60
CA GLY A 81 3.71 -15.28 22.64
C GLY A 81 4.51 -14.72 21.47
N LEU A 82 4.00 -13.62 20.88
CA LEU A 82 4.62 -12.98 19.73
C LEU A 82 5.81 -12.11 20.15
N THR A 83 6.93 -12.27 19.48
CA THR A 83 8.06 -11.34 19.60
C THR A 83 7.69 -9.94 19.11
N TRP A 84 8.48 -8.93 19.51
CA TRP A 84 8.34 -7.56 19.00
C TRP A 84 8.33 -7.51 17.46
N PHE A 85 9.29 -8.21 16.85
CA PHE A 85 9.40 -8.33 15.40
C PHE A 85 8.11 -8.91 14.78
N GLN A 86 7.61 -10.03 15.30
CA GLN A 86 6.40 -10.68 14.81
C GLN A 86 5.16 -9.81 14.99
N THR A 87 5.05 -9.09 16.11
CA THR A 87 3.94 -8.17 16.39
C THR A 87 3.91 -7.03 15.37
N LEU A 88 5.04 -6.35 15.16
CA LEU A 88 5.11 -5.25 14.19
C LEU A 88 4.96 -5.75 12.74
N LEU A 89 5.52 -6.92 12.41
CA LEU A 89 5.35 -7.55 11.10
C LEU A 89 3.88 -7.92 10.85
N GLY A 90 3.19 -8.46 11.85
CA GLY A 90 1.77 -8.79 11.79
C GLY A 90 0.91 -7.53 11.58
N LEU A 91 1.18 -6.45 12.30
CA LEU A 91 0.50 -5.17 12.10
C LEU A 91 0.74 -4.61 10.69
N LYS A 92 2.00 -4.68 10.20
CA LYS A 92 2.35 -4.28 8.84
C LYS A 92 1.62 -5.12 7.79
N ALA A 93 1.54 -6.42 8.00
CA ALA A 93 0.81 -7.35 7.13
C ALA A 93 -0.68 -7.02 7.09
N PHE A 94 -1.29 -6.78 8.25
CA PHE A 94 -2.70 -6.38 8.37
C PHE A 94 -3.00 -5.11 7.57
N LEU A 95 -2.19 -4.05 7.76
CA LEU A 95 -2.36 -2.79 7.00
C LEU A 95 -2.16 -3.01 5.50
N GLY A 96 -1.16 -3.79 5.09
CA GLY A 96 -0.91 -4.09 3.68
C GLY A 96 -2.04 -4.89 3.01
N ILE A 97 -2.54 -5.93 3.68
CA ILE A 97 -3.67 -6.73 3.22
C ILE A 97 -4.92 -5.88 3.11
N TRP A 98 -5.20 -5.02 4.09
CA TRP A 98 -6.32 -4.09 4.04
C TRP A 98 -6.26 -3.19 2.80
N LEU A 99 -5.08 -2.62 2.50
CA LEU A 99 -4.88 -1.81 1.30
C LEU A 99 -5.15 -2.63 0.03
N GLY A 100 -4.62 -3.85 -0.05
CA GLY A 100 -4.82 -4.74 -1.19
C GLY A 100 -6.26 -5.15 -1.41
N LEU A 101 -6.96 -5.53 -0.35
CA LEU A 101 -8.39 -5.84 -0.39
C LEU A 101 -9.19 -4.62 -0.87
N ARG A 102 -8.93 -3.44 -0.31
CA ARG A 102 -9.59 -2.21 -0.75
C ARG A 102 -9.33 -1.94 -2.24
N GLY A 103 -8.07 -1.89 -2.67
CA GLY A 103 -7.73 -1.58 -4.06
C GLY A 103 -8.29 -2.61 -5.04
N GLY A 104 -8.20 -3.89 -4.70
CA GLY A 104 -8.71 -4.99 -5.52
C GLY A 104 -10.23 -4.99 -5.63
N LEU A 105 -10.94 -4.89 -4.50
CA LEU A 105 -12.42 -4.85 -4.48
C LEU A 105 -12.97 -3.65 -5.25
N GLN A 106 -12.33 -2.48 -5.11
CA GLN A 106 -12.76 -1.26 -5.80
C GLN A 106 -12.64 -1.38 -7.33
N VAL A 107 -11.57 -2.00 -7.82
CA VAL A 107 -11.25 -2.00 -9.25
C VAL A 107 -11.82 -3.20 -9.99
N TYR A 108 -11.79 -4.39 -9.39
CA TYR A 108 -12.25 -5.61 -10.05
C TYR A 108 -13.71 -5.94 -9.77
N PHE A 109 -14.23 -5.55 -8.60
CA PHE A 109 -15.60 -5.87 -8.20
C PHE A 109 -16.52 -4.65 -8.20
N GLY A 110 -15.98 -3.44 -8.44
CA GLY A 110 -16.75 -2.19 -8.40
C GLY A 110 -17.31 -1.87 -7.00
N ILE A 111 -16.96 -2.65 -5.98
CA ILE A 111 -17.41 -2.48 -4.61
C ILE A 111 -16.62 -1.34 -4.02
N GLN A 112 -17.26 -0.23 -3.66
CA GLN A 112 -16.59 0.82 -2.88
C GLN A 112 -16.26 0.25 -1.49
N PRO A 113 -15.00 -0.08 -1.21
CA PRO A 113 -14.64 -0.75 0.03
C PRO A 113 -14.55 0.34 1.10
N PHE A 114 -15.63 0.43 1.88
CA PHE A 114 -15.82 1.32 3.01
C PHE A 114 -15.94 2.81 2.67
N VAL A 115 -16.59 3.55 3.58
CA VAL A 115 -17.15 4.91 3.49
C VAL A 115 -16.13 6.02 3.12
N PHE A 116 -14.85 5.69 2.92
CA PHE A 116 -13.77 6.63 2.69
C PHE A 116 -13.40 6.73 1.20
N LYS A 117 -13.99 7.72 0.51
CA LYS A 117 -13.68 8.09 -0.89
C LYS A 117 -12.27 8.69 -1.07
N SER A 118 -11.59 9.03 0.03
CA SER A 118 -10.29 9.71 0.02
C SER A 118 -9.11 8.74 -0.07
N HIS A 119 -8.02 9.18 -0.72
CA HIS A 119 -6.72 8.50 -0.70
C HIS A 119 -5.88 8.86 0.54
N LEU A 120 -6.37 9.71 1.44
CA LEU A 120 -5.65 10.14 2.63
C LEU A 120 -5.43 8.99 3.63
N LEU A 121 -6.46 8.18 3.90
CA LEU A 121 -6.35 7.04 4.80
C LEU A 121 -5.37 5.98 4.27
N PRO A 122 -5.46 5.55 2.98
CA PRO A 122 -4.43 4.71 2.39
C PRO A 122 -3.02 5.29 2.48
N PHE A 123 -2.89 6.61 2.30
CA PHE A 123 -1.61 7.29 2.42
C PHE A 123 -1.06 7.24 3.85
N ALA A 124 -1.90 7.48 4.85
CA ALA A 124 -1.53 7.32 6.26
C ALA A 124 -1.07 5.89 6.54
N PHE A 125 -1.74 4.87 6.01
CA PHE A 125 -1.34 3.47 6.18
C PHE A 125 0.03 3.19 5.56
N VAL A 126 0.31 3.72 4.37
CA VAL A 126 1.65 3.59 3.75
C VAL A 126 2.73 4.22 4.62
N LEU A 127 2.49 5.43 5.16
CA LEU A 127 3.44 6.07 6.07
C LEU A 127 3.65 5.23 7.33
N THR A 128 2.57 4.74 7.95
CA THR A 128 2.64 3.86 9.12
C THR A 128 3.45 2.59 8.81
N ILE A 129 3.23 1.95 7.66
CA ILE A 129 4.00 0.77 7.22
C ILE A 129 5.49 1.08 7.10
N ILE A 130 5.86 2.24 6.57
CA ILE A 130 7.27 2.66 6.45
C ILE A 130 7.90 2.82 7.83
N PHE A 131 7.22 3.50 8.76
CA PHE A 131 7.71 3.68 10.12
C PHE A 131 7.82 2.35 10.87
N LEU A 132 6.79 1.50 10.83
CA LEU A 132 6.83 0.15 11.41
C LEU A 132 8.05 -0.63 10.94
N SER A 133 8.41 -0.51 9.66
CA SER A 133 9.58 -1.19 9.09
C SER A 133 10.91 -0.76 9.73
N GLN A 134 11.01 0.47 10.25
CA GLN A 134 12.20 0.95 10.97
C GLN A 134 12.25 0.40 12.39
N PHE A 135 11.10 0.34 13.08
CA PHE A 135 11.01 -0.09 14.47
C PHE A 135 11.09 -1.60 14.66
N MET A 136 10.86 -2.39 13.61
CA MET A 136 10.90 -3.87 13.64
C MET A 136 12.23 -4.46 14.12
N TYR A 137 13.35 -3.76 13.93
CA TYR A 137 14.70 -4.26 14.25
C TYR A 137 15.31 -3.62 15.49
N LEU A 138 14.57 -2.77 16.19
CA LEU A 138 15.06 -2.20 17.43
C LEU A 138 15.00 -3.26 18.53
N PRO A 139 16.09 -3.46 19.29
CA PRO A 139 16.03 -4.21 20.54
C PRO A 139 15.20 -3.38 21.52
N LEU A 140 14.13 -3.97 22.06
CA LEU A 140 13.42 -3.49 23.23
C LEU A 140 13.95 -4.19 24.47
#